data_AF-A0A7K0VL11-F1
#
_entry.id   AF-A0A7K0VL11-F1
#
_cell.length_a   1.000
_cell.length_b   1.000
_cell.length_c   1.000
_cell.angle_alpha   90.00
_cell.angle_beta   90.00
_cell.angle_gamma   90.00
#
_symmetry.space_group_name_H-M   'P 1'
#
loop_
_entity.id
_entity.type
_entity.pdbx_description
1 polymer ?
#
loop_
_entity_poly.entity_id
_entity_poly.type
_entity_poly.pdbx_seq_one_letter_code
_entity_poly.pdbx_strand_id
1 'polypeptide(L)'
;TIPFLYILYVLFVELSKSLDRQPAGVAATVGRLRLLLVATWGVYPISYLLPILDSANAASSGAFVNRQIGYTIADVLAKCVFGLTILKIAKMKSVAEGMKDSD
;
A
#
# COMPACT_ATOMS: atom_id res chain seq x y z
N THR A 1 16.76 -7.04 -0.24
CA THR A 1 15.50 -7.38 -0.94
C THR A 1 14.79 -8.59 -0.34
N ILE A 2 15.49 -9.64 0.09
CA ILE A 2 14.84 -10.87 0.63
C ILE A 2 13.83 -10.59 1.76
N PRO A 3 14.14 -9.81 2.82
CA PRO A 3 13.17 -9.55 3.89
C PRO A 3 11.97 -8.72 3.40
N PHE A 4 12.20 -7.78 2.49
CA PHE A 4 11.15 -6.95 1.91
C PHE A 4 10.15 -7.77 1.08
N LEU A 5 10.66 -8.66 0.22
CA LEU A 5 9.82 -9.55 -0.57
C LEU A 5 9.04 -10.52 0.32
N TYR A 6 9.66 -11.01 1.40
CA TYR A 6 8.98 -11.83 2.40
C TYR A 6 7.83 -11.07 3.08
N ILE A 7 8.04 -9.82 3.50
CA ILE A 7 6.98 -8.98 4.10
C ILE A 7 5.83 -8.78 3.11
N LEU A 8 6.12 -8.42 1.86
CA LEU A 8 5.08 -8.24 0.84
C LEU A 8 4.29 -9.53 0.60
N TYR A 9 4.99 -10.67 0.54
CA TYR A 9 4.35 -11.98 0.39
C TYR A 9 3.42 -12.29 1.56
N VAL A 10 3.92 -12.19 2.79
CA VAL A 10 3.12 -12.46 4.00
C VAL A 10 1.90 -11.55 4.06
N LEU A 11 2.09 -10.24 3.87
CA LEU A 11 0.97 -9.29 3.89
C LEU A 11 -0.06 -9.61 2.81
N PHE A 12 0.38 -9.90 1.58
CA PHE A 12 -0.55 -10.20 0.49
C PHE A 12 -1.32 -11.49 0.74
N VAL A 13 -0.65 -12.56 1.19
CA VAL A 13 -1.27 -13.87 1.44
C VAL A 13 -2.19 -13.83 2.66
N GLU A 14 -1.75 -13.29 3.78
CA GLU A 14 -2.57 -13.26 5.01
C GLU A 14 -3.78 -12.34 4.85
N LEU A 15 -3.62 -11.18 4.18
CA LEU A 15 -4.77 -10.35 3.84
C LEU A 15 -5.70 -11.05 2.83
N SER A 16 -5.20 -11.92 1.94
CA SER A 16 -6.06 -12.75 1.07
C SER A 16 -6.94 -13.69 1.86
N LYS A 17 -6.34 -14.45 2.77
CA LYS A 17 -7.06 -15.40 3.62
C LYS A 17 -8.09 -14.70 4.51
N SER A 18 -7.83 -13.45 4.88
CA SER A 18 -8.77 -12.67 5.68
C SER A 18 -10.07 -12.33 4.94
N LEU A 19 -10.06 -12.31 3.59
CA LEU A 19 -11.21 -11.89 2.77
C LEU A 19 -12.45 -12.77 3.00
N ASP A 20 -12.25 -14.08 3.15
CA ASP A 20 -13.34 -15.06 3.34
C ASP A 20 -14.09 -14.87 4.66
N ARG A 21 -13.49 -14.12 5.61
CA ARG A 21 -14.05 -13.84 6.94
C ARG A 21 -14.67 -12.46 7.04
N GLN A 22 -14.63 -11.66 5.96
CA GLN A 22 -15.14 -10.29 5.99
C GLN A 22 -16.64 -10.24 5.68
N PRO A 23 -17.39 -9.30 6.29
CA PRO A 23 -18.77 -9.01 5.91
C PRO A 23 -18.90 -8.61 4.43
N ALA A 24 -20.10 -8.79 3.88
CA ALA A 24 -20.41 -8.39 2.50
C ALA A 24 -20.07 -6.89 2.28
N GLY A 25 -19.35 -6.59 1.19
CA GLY A 25 -18.88 -5.23 0.86
C GLY A 25 -17.53 -4.83 1.48
N VAL A 26 -17.16 -5.38 2.65
CA VAL A 26 -15.85 -5.11 3.28
C VAL A 26 -14.72 -5.80 2.51
N ALA A 27 -14.93 -7.05 2.07
CA ALA A 27 -13.96 -7.85 1.34
C ALA A 27 -13.41 -7.12 0.10
N ALA A 28 -14.26 -6.45 -0.68
CA ALA A 28 -13.83 -5.71 -1.87
C ALA A 28 -12.87 -4.56 -1.52
N THR A 29 -13.09 -3.87 -0.39
CA THR A 29 -12.23 -2.77 0.05
C THR A 29 -10.89 -3.29 0.59
N VAL A 30 -10.89 -4.40 1.31
CA VAL A 30 -9.65 -5.08 1.76
C VAL A 30 -8.85 -5.61 0.56
N GLY A 31 -9.52 -6.12 -0.48
CA GLY A 31 -8.87 -6.53 -1.73
C GLY A 31 -8.16 -5.38 -2.43
N ARG A 32 -8.80 -4.21 -2.52
CA ARG A 32 -8.17 -2.98 -3.07
C ARG A 32 -7.01 -2.49 -2.20
N LEU A 33 -7.14 -2.56 -0.87
CA LEU A 33 -6.07 -2.18 0.07
C LEU A 33 -4.79 -3.00 -0.15
N ARG A 34 -4.91 -4.31 -0.43
CA ARG A 34 -3.76 -5.17 -0.77
C ARG A 34 -3.06 -4.72 -2.05
N LEU A 35 -3.83 -4.41 -3.09
CA LEU A 35 -3.26 -3.94 -4.36
C LEU A 35 -2.56 -2.58 -4.17
N LEU A 36 -3.18 -1.68 -3.40
CA LEU A 36 -2.59 -0.39 -3.04
C LEU A 36 -1.27 -0.58 -2.28
N LEU A 37 -1.19 -1.53 -1.34
CA LEU A 37 0.04 -1.85 -0.62
C LEU A 37 1.17 -2.24 -1.57
N VAL A 38 0.93 -3.22 -2.46
CA VAL A 38 1.95 -3.69 -3.40
C VAL A 38 2.35 -2.59 -4.39
N ALA A 39 1.38 -1.84 -4.91
CA ALA A 39 1.64 -0.76 -5.87
C ALA A 39 2.48 0.37 -5.26
N THR A 40 2.16 0.80 -4.04
CA THR A 40 2.86 1.92 -3.38
C THR A 40 4.22 1.50 -2.85
N TRP A 41 4.33 0.30 -2.28
CA TRP A 41 5.61 -0.21 -1.76
C TRP A 41 6.55 -0.67 -2.87
N GLY A 42 6.02 -1.03 -4.05
CA GLY A 42 6.80 -1.39 -5.24
C GLY A 42 7.69 -0.25 -5.75
N VAL A 43 7.42 1.00 -5.36
CA VAL A 43 8.26 2.16 -5.72
C VAL A 43 9.68 2.05 -5.13
N TYR A 44 9.84 1.52 -3.92
CA TYR A 44 11.14 1.44 -3.24
C TYR A 44 12.15 0.47 -3.90
N PRO A 45 11.80 -0.77 -4.29
CA PRO A 45 12.74 -1.61 -5.04
C PRO A 45 13.02 -1.05 -6.43
N ILE A 46 12.04 -0.43 -7.11
CA ILE A 46 12.25 0.20 -8.42
C ILE A 46 13.26 1.34 -8.30
N SER A 47 13.09 2.22 -7.33
CA SER A 47 13.97 3.37 -7.14
C SER A 47 15.39 2.97 -6.72
N TYR A 48 15.54 1.86 -6.01
CA TYR A 48 16.85 1.28 -5.67
C TYR A 48 17.57 0.73 -6.91
N LEU A 49 16.82 0.17 -7.87
CA LEU A 49 17.36 -0.39 -9.12
C LEU A 49 17.66 0.67 -10.19
N LEU A 50 16.95 1.80 -10.19
CA LEU A 50 17.13 2.87 -11.20
C LEU A 50 18.59 3.34 -11.39
N PRO A 51 19.40 3.61 -10.34
CA PRO A 51 20.82 3.95 -10.49
C PRO A 51 21.68 2.89 -11.16
N ILE A 52 21.28 1.62 -11.07
CA ILE A 52 22.03 0.49 -11.61
C ILE A 52 21.65 0.28 -13.08
N LEU A 53 20.37 0.46 -13.42
CA LEU A 53 19.85 0.27 -14.77
C LEU A 53 20.14 1.46 -15.70
N ASP A 54 20.23 2.66 -15.14
CA ASP A 54 20.45 3.90 -15.89
C ASP A 54 21.54 4.76 -15.22
N SER A 55 22.71 4.16 -15.01
CA SER A 55 23.83 4.77 -14.27
C SER A 55 24.33 6.09 -14.87
N ALA A 56 24.17 6.28 -16.18
CA ALA A 56 24.57 7.51 -16.88
C ALA A 56 23.63 8.69 -16.57
N ASN A 57 22.32 8.47 -16.49
CA ASN A 57 21.35 9.54 -16.24
C ASN A 57 20.90 9.62 -14.78
N ALA A 58 21.11 8.57 -13.97
CA ALA A 58 20.68 8.53 -12.58
C ALA A 58 21.39 9.53 -11.66
N ALA A 59 22.56 10.03 -12.05
CA ALA A 59 23.27 11.09 -11.34
C ALA A 59 22.84 12.50 -11.76
N SER A 60 21.97 12.64 -12.77
CA SER A 60 21.48 13.95 -13.20
C SER A 60 20.56 14.58 -12.15
N SER A 61 20.59 15.91 -12.06
CA SER A 61 19.71 16.66 -11.17
C SER A 61 18.22 16.39 -11.46
N GLY A 62 17.86 16.16 -12.73
CA GLY A 62 16.50 15.81 -13.13
C GLY A 62 16.05 14.44 -12.61
N ALA A 63 16.92 13.43 -12.70
CA ALA A 63 16.65 12.10 -12.14
C ALA A 63 16.50 12.13 -10.60
N PHE A 64 17.29 12.97 -9.92
CA PHE A 64 17.15 13.19 -8.48
C PHE A 64 15.78 13.80 -8.13
N VAL A 65 15.38 14.89 -8.79
CA VAL A 65 14.09 15.56 -8.54
C VAL A 65 12.92 14.60 -8.80
N ASN A 66 12.93 13.88 -9.92
CA ASN A 66 11.88 12.92 -10.26
C ASN A 66 11.76 11.79 -9.22
N ARG A 67 12.89 11.33 -8.66
CA ARG A 67 12.88 10.34 -7.59
C ARG A 67 12.19 10.87 -6.34
N GLN A 68 12.48 12.11 -5.95
CA GLN A 68 11.85 12.71 -4.75
C GLN A 68 10.36 12.94 -4.93
N ILE A 69 9.93 13.36 -6.13
CA ILE A 69 8.51 13.45 -6.47
C ILE A 69 7.87 12.06 -6.37
N GLY A 70 8.49 11.04 -6.95
CA GLY A 70 8.02 9.66 -6.89
C GLY A 70 7.88 9.15 -5.44
N TYR A 71 8.87 9.39 -4.59
CA TYR A 71 8.81 9.03 -3.17
C TYR A 71 7.74 9.79 -2.41
N THR A 72 7.57 11.09 -2.67
CA THR A 72 6.54 11.89 -2.01
C THR A 72 5.15 11.35 -2.34
N ILE A 73 4.89 11.05 -3.61
CA ILE A 73 3.62 10.47 -4.04
C ILE A 73 3.43 9.08 -3.39
N ALA A 74 4.45 8.22 -3.44
CA ALA A 74 4.40 6.89 -2.85
C ALA A 74 4.10 6.96 -1.34
N ASP A 75 4.74 7.87 -0.63
CA ASP A 75 4.58 8.05 0.81
C ASP A 75 3.19 8.56 1.19
N VAL A 76 2.65 9.53 0.45
CA VAL A 76 1.28 10.04 0.69
C VAL A 76 0.25 8.92 0.44
N LEU A 77 0.43 8.12 -0.60
CA LEU A 77 -0.47 7.00 -0.89
C LEU A 77 -0.35 5.88 0.14
N ALA A 78 0.88 5.49 0.50
CA ALA A 78 1.16 4.40 1.44
C ALA A 78 0.83 4.74 2.90
N LYS A 79 0.74 6.03 3.25
CA LYS A 79 0.43 6.50 4.61
C LYS A 79 -0.98 7.04 4.71
N CYS A 80 -1.28 8.15 4.03
CA CYS A 80 -2.55 8.86 4.17
C CYS A 80 -3.70 8.09 3.53
N VAL A 81 -3.58 7.75 2.23
CA VAL A 81 -4.66 7.03 1.52
C VAL A 81 -4.85 5.62 2.09
N PHE A 82 -3.74 4.94 2.40
CA PHE A 82 -3.78 3.65 3.07
C PHE A 82 -4.48 3.73 4.43
N GLY A 83 -4.12 4.70 5.29
CA GLY A 83 -4.73 4.92 6.60
C GLY A 83 -6.22 5.26 6.52
N LEU A 84 -6.63 6.14 5.60
CA LEU A 84 -8.05 6.46 5.37
C LEU A 84 -8.84 5.24 4.86
N THR A 85 -8.21 4.38 4.07
CA THR A 85 -8.84 3.14 3.60
C THR A 85 -9.03 2.15 4.75
N ILE A 86 -8.07 2.05 5.68
CA ILE A 86 -8.22 1.26 6.90
C ILE A 86 -9.34 1.81 7.78
N LEU A 87 -9.41 3.13 7.98
CA LEU A 87 -10.49 3.76 8.74
C LEU A 87 -11.86 3.43 8.12
N LYS A 88 -11.97 3.50 6.79
CA LYS A 88 -13.18 3.11 6.07
C LYS A 88 -13.54 1.64 6.33
N ILE A 89 -12.56 0.73 6.27
CA ILE A 89 -12.76 -0.69 6.58
C ILE A 89 -13.27 -0.87 8.02
N ALA A 90 -12.63 -0.22 8.98
CA ALA A 90 -13.03 -0.27 10.39
C ALA A 90 -14.48 0.18 10.57
N LYS A 91 -14.89 1.32 10.00
CA LYS A 91 -16.27 1.81 10.07
C LYS A 91 -17.27 0.82 9.46
N MET A 92 -16.97 0.26 8.29
CA MET A 92 -17.86 -0.73 7.66
C MET A 92 -18.01 -1.99 8.51
N LYS A 93 -16.92 -2.46 9.15
CA LYS A 93 -16.98 -3.59 10.08
C LYS A 93 -17.80 -3.26 11.32
N SER A 94 -17.60 -2.09 11.94
CA SER A 94 -18.37 -1.67 13.12
C SER A 94 -19.87 -1.64 12.86
N VAL A 95 -20.29 -1.14 11.69
CA VAL A 95 -21.71 -1.14 11.27
C VAL A 95 -22.22 -2.57 11.08
N ALA A 96 -21.44 -3.44 10.41
CA ALA A 96 -21.83 -4.83 10.18
C ALA A 96 -21.93 -5.66 11.48
N GLU A 97 -21.13 -5.31 12.49
CA GLU A 97 -21.11 -5.96 13.80
C GLU A 97 -22.12 -5.35 14.80
N GLY A 98 -22.93 -4.36 14.38
CA GLY A 98 -24.02 -3.81 15.18
C GLY A 98 -23.57 -2.85 16.30
N MET A 99 -22.42 -2.19 16.14
CA MET A 99 -21.95 -1.17 17.09
C MET A 99 -22.98 -0.04 17.14
N LYS A 100 -23.51 0.26 18.35
CA LYS A 100 -24.42 1.40 18.54
C LYS A 100 -23.72 2.68 18.08
N ASP A 101 -24.34 3.41 17.18
CA ASP A 101 -23.99 4.81 16.96
C ASP A 101 -24.16 5.50 18.32
N SER A 102 -23.04 5.95 18.91
CA SER A 102 -23.12 6.87 20.04
C SER A 102 -23.54 8.21 19.44
N ASP A 103 -24.82 8.53 19.62
CA ASP A 103 -25.45 9.81 19.26
C ASP A 103 -24.58 11.03 19.66
#